data_AF-A0A936B1B9-F1
#
_entry.id   AF-A0A936B1B9-F1
#
_cell.length_a   1.000
_cell.length_b   1.000
_cell.length_c   1.000
_cell.angle_alpha   90.00
_cell.angle_beta   90.00
_cell.angle_gamma   90.00
#
_symmetry.space_group_name_H-M   'P 1'
#
loop_
_entity.id
_entity.type
_entity.pdbx_description
1 polymer ?
#
loop_
_entity_poly.entity_id
_entity_poly.type
_entity_poly.pdbx_seq_one_letter_code
_entity_poly.pdbx_strand_id
1 'polypeptide(L)'
;MTLANLQNYDVLLYFRHDTISEAGQEAIEAYVAGGGGLVGIHHAIYNHLGQKQTLIELFGGELPQQAQLNNELWLVYSGEQNHLLNVNLGHFVSSYGATLLPGDPSGTADYTSPLGLPNPNLDGDGTRGYYHFTIPANDELYTGNRFNDGVVFGDGHNQINRLFANDRFVGGSPNPNNGQYDAWGWTKLYNTGGNTTGRIVYLQPGETADRSLAQPAYAQVIKNGVIWASLGGEEVVITPTPTASPTATYTPTPVFSATLSVVPSQTEVLVGETVDVVVSLQVNPACQYPVLELQLAQTSSDGATLAYTVPSTNTVGAPVTNPFTYTLTALTTGTVSFNAQTYGELNCGSGWVWTYVNGSSTAVHIVDETIVPTNHLYLPLVRRDE
;
A
#
# COMPACT_ATOMS: atom_id res chain seq x y z
N MET A 1 -29.38 -8.13 21.40
CA MET A 1 -28.49 -8.65 20.33
C MET A 1 -27.58 -9.67 20.99
N THR A 2 -27.39 -10.84 20.41
CA THR A 2 -26.55 -11.92 20.96
C THR A 2 -25.68 -12.51 19.85
N LEU A 3 -24.53 -13.10 20.19
CA LEU A 3 -23.64 -13.71 19.20
C LEU A 3 -24.36 -14.76 18.33
N ALA A 4 -25.16 -15.64 18.95
CA ALA A 4 -25.92 -16.67 18.23
C ALA A 4 -26.84 -16.10 17.15
N ASN A 5 -27.38 -14.89 17.35
CA ASN A 5 -28.20 -14.23 16.34
C ASN A 5 -27.33 -13.68 15.19
N LEU A 6 -26.13 -13.18 15.50
CA LEU A 6 -25.22 -12.54 14.55
C LEU A 6 -24.49 -13.55 13.64
N GLN A 7 -24.23 -14.76 14.13
CA GLN A 7 -23.52 -15.82 13.38
C GLN A 7 -24.24 -16.30 12.11
N ASN A 8 -25.48 -15.89 11.87
CA ASN A 8 -26.23 -16.23 10.65
C ASN A 8 -25.97 -15.25 9.50
N TYR A 9 -25.12 -14.25 9.70
CA TYR A 9 -24.81 -13.21 8.73
C TYR A 9 -23.32 -13.25 8.40
N ASP A 10 -22.97 -12.98 7.14
CA ASP A 10 -21.58 -12.82 6.71
C ASP A 10 -21.01 -11.44 7.08
N VAL A 11 -21.89 -10.43 7.08
CA VAL A 11 -21.55 -9.03 7.36
C VAL A 11 -22.64 -8.35 8.18
N LEU A 12 -22.20 -7.56 9.16
CA LEU A 12 -23.03 -6.62 9.89
C LEU A 12 -22.79 -5.21 9.35
N LEU A 13 -23.85 -4.55 8.88
CA LEU A 13 -23.83 -3.12 8.60
C LEU A 13 -24.31 -2.37 9.86
N TYR A 14 -23.43 -1.60 10.47
CA TYR A 14 -23.70 -0.89 11.71
C TYR A 14 -23.81 0.62 11.49
N PHE A 15 -25.02 1.12 11.65
CA PHE A 15 -25.35 2.54 11.67
C PHE A 15 -26.41 2.77 12.76
N ARG A 16 -26.02 3.45 13.84
CA ARG A 16 -26.91 3.69 14.98
C ARG A 16 -26.54 4.94 15.77
N HIS A 17 -27.48 5.88 15.83
CA HIS A 17 -27.38 7.10 16.64
C HIS A 17 -27.50 6.78 18.14
N ASP A 18 -28.41 5.86 18.47
CA ASP A 18 -28.66 5.46 19.86
C ASP A 18 -27.51 4.63 20.46
N THR A 19 -27.55 4.53 21.79
CA THR A 19 -26.68 3.64 22.55
C THR A 19 -26.98 2.18 22.25
N ILE A 20 -25.95 1.36 22.40
CA ILE A 20 -26.04 -0.10 22.38
C ILE A 20 -25.57 -0.61 23.74
N SER A 21 -26.32 -1.56 24.32
CA SER A 21 -25.91 -2.21 25.56
C SER A 21 -24.52 -2.81 25.44
N GLU A 22 -23.73 -2.80 26.51
CA GLU A 22 -22.40 -3.43 26.58
C GLU A 22 -22.40 -4.86 26.03
N ALA A 23 -23.31 -5.72 26.50
CA ALA A 23 -23.48 -7.08 25.96
C ALA A 23 -23.75 -7.16 24.44
N GLY A 24 -24.33 -6.10 23.87
CA GLY A 24 -24.54 -6.00 22.42
C GLY A 24 -23.26 -5.64 21.67
N GLN A 25 -22.40 -4.82 22.27
CA GLN A 25 -21.08 -4.48 21.73
C GLN A 25 -20.16 -5.69 21.80
N GLU A 26 -20.11 -6.37 22.94
CA GLU A 26 -19.37 -7.62 23.14
C GLU A 26 -19.82 -8.70 22.15
N ALA A 27 -21.12 -8.79 21.85
CA ALA A 27 -21.62 -9.72 20.85
C ALA A 27 -21.11 -9.38 19.43
N ILE A 28 -21.00 -8.10 19.08
CA ILE A 28 -20.43 -7.65 17.80
C ILE A 28 -18.93 -7.95 17.76
N GLU A 29 -18.19 -7.63 18.82
CA GLU A 29 -16.77 -7.94 18.92
C GLU A 29 -16.51 -9.44 18.79
N ALA A 30 -17.24 -10.27 19.56
CA ALA A 30 -17.11 -11.72 19.48
C ALA A 30 -17.45 -12.27 18.09
N TYR A 31 -18.42 -11.67 17.41
CA TYR A 31 -18.76 -12.02 16.03
C TYR A 31 -17.61 -11.70 15.07
N VAL A 32 -17.00 -10.52 15.17
CA VAL A 32 -15.83 -10.14 14.34
C VAL A 32 -14.62 -11.00 14.69
N ALA A 33 -14.35 -11.26 15.98
CA ALA A 33 -13.30 -12.17 16.44
C ALA A 33 -13.45 -13.57 15.84
N GLY A 34 -14.70 -14.02 15.66
CA GLY A 34 -15.06 -15.28 15.00
C GLY A 34 -14.91 -15.30 13.48
N GLY A 35 -14.41 -14.24 12.86
CA GLY A 35 -14.22 -14.13 11.40
C GLY A 35 -15.31 -13.35 10.67
N GLY A 36 -16.28 -12.79 11.39
CA GLY A 36 -17.36 -12.00 10.80
C GLY A 36 -16.91 -10.65 10.23
N GLY A 37 -17.63 -10.17 9.23
CA GLY A 37 -17.44 -8.84 8.65
C GLY A 37 -18.25 -7.75 9.36
N LEU A 38 -17.66 -6.58 9.63
CA LEU A 38 -18.33 -5.42 10.20
C LEU A 38 -18.09 -4.18 9.34
N VAL A 39 -19.15 -3.52 8.91
CA VAL A 39 -19.10 -2.23 8.20
C VAL A 39 -19.79 -1.18 9.06
N GLY A 40 -19.01 -0.28 9.65
CA GLY A 40 -19.50 0.87 10.41
C GLY A 40 -19.67 2.09 9.52
N ILE A 41 -20.78 2.81 9.69
CA ILE A 41 -21.04 4.08 9.00
C ILE A 41 -21.28 5.18 10.04
N HIS A 42 -20.67 6.34 9.83
CA HIS A 42 -20.96 7.59 10.53
C HIS A 42 -21.01 7.49 12.06
N HIS A 43 -22.21 7.39 12.68
CA HIS A 43 -22.40 7.22 14.14
C HIS A 43 -21.81 5.93 14.73
N ALA A 44 -21.25 5.04 13.91
CA ALA A 44 -20.59 3.83 14.35
C ALA A 44 -19.48 4.09 15.38
N ILE A 45 -18.76 5.20 15.24
CA ILE A 45 -17.63 5.57 16.11
C ILE A 45 -17.94 6.77 17.04
N TYR A 46 -19.20 7.20 17.13
CA TYR A 46 -19.55 8.31 18.01
C TYR A 46 -19.64 7.84 19.47
N ASN A 47 -18.62 8.17 20.27
CA ASN A 47 -18.47 7.69 21.65
C ASN A 47 -19.13 8.63 22.67
N HIS A 48 -20.40 8.96 22.46
CA HIS A 48 -21.13 9.82 23.39
C HIS A 48 -21.15 9.19 24.80
N LEU A 49 -20.68 9.95 25.79
CA LEU A 49 -20.61 9.55 27.19
C LEU A 49 -19.84 8.25 27.48
N GLY A 50 -18.94 7.82 26.60
CA GLY A 50 -18.17 6.57 26.77
C GLY A 50 -19.01 5.31 26.57
N GLN A 51 -20.21 5.42 26.00
CA GLN A 51 -21.18 4.32 25.95
C GLN A 51 -20.91 3.31 24.82
N LYS A 52 -19.88 3.52 23.99
CA LYS A 52 -19.52 2.63 22.88
C LYS A 52 -18.09 2.10 22.97
N GLN A 53 -17.49 2.10 24.16
CA GLN A 53 -16.06 1.87 24.34
C GLN A 53 -15.53 0.59 23.65
N THR A 54 -16.22 -0.54 23.79
CA THR A 54 -15.85 -1.80 23.12
C THR A 54 -15.85 -1.66 21.59
N LEU A 55 -16.86 -0.99 21.02
CA LEU A 55 -16.90 -0.73 19.58
C LEU A 55 -15.80 0.25 19.14
N ILE A 56 -15.49 1.25 19.94
CA ILE A 56 -14.40 2.19 19.66
C ILE A 56 -13.05 1.48 19.60
N GLU A 57 -12.78 0.56 20.52
CA GLU A 57 -11.56 -0.26 20.53
C GLU A 57 -11.52 -1.21 19.33
N LEU A 58 -12.67 -1.81 19.00
CA LEU A 58 -12.84 -2.68 17.84
C LEU A 58 -12.51 -1.93 16.53
N PHE A 59 -13.15 -0.77 16.30
CA PHE A 59 -12.93 0.06 15.11
C PHE A 59 -11.53 0.69 15.08
N GLY A 60 -10.97 1.06 16.24
CA GLY A 60 -9.66 1.72 16.36
C GLY A 60 -9.70 3.24 16.16
N GLY A 61 -10.88 3.86 16.13
CA GLY A 61 -11.03 5.30 16.06
C GLY A 61 -12.37 5.76 16.63
N GLU A 62 -12.47 7.05 16.94
CA GLU A 62 -13.64 7.67 17.56
C GLU A 62 -13.88 9.11 17.10
N LEU A 63 -15.15 9.52 17.16
CA LEU A 63 -15.49 10.89 17.53
C LEU A 63 -15.61 10.90 19.07
N PRO A 64 -14.72 11.60 19.79
CA PRO A 64 -14.56 11.42 21.21
C PRO A 64 -15.71 12.02 22.02
N GLN A 65 -15.84 11.61 23.29
CA GLN A 65 -16.91 12.04 24.19
C GLN A 65 -17.02 13.57 24.34
N GLN A 66 -15.91 14.30 24.21
CA GLN A 66 -15.90 15.77 24.34
C GLN A 66 -16.41 16.48 23.08
N ALA A 67 -16.74 15.75 22.01
CA ALA A 67 -17.25 16.31 20.77
C ALA A 67 -18.56 17.07 21.01
N GLN A 68 -18.57 18.31 20.55
CA GLN A 68 -19.72 19.21 20.67
C GLN A 68 -20.48 19.26 19.35
N LEU A 69 -21.79 19.14 19.42
CA LEU A 69 -22.66 19.34 18.25
C LEU A 69 -22.54 20.78 17.74
N ASN A 70 -22.60 20.97 16.42
CA ASN A 70 -22.51 22.27 15.75
C ASN A 70 -21.24 23.08 16.10
N ASN A 71 -20.12 22.38 16.26
CA ASN A 71 -18.82 22.98 16.52
C ASN A 71 -17.87 22.57 15.41
N GLU A 72 -17.27 23.56 14.73
CA GLU A 72 -16.38 23.31 13.58
C GLU A 72 -15.19 22.41 13.87
N LEU A 73 -14.76 22.35 15.13
CA LEU A 73 -13.66 21.49 15.58
C LEU A 73 -14.06 20.02 15.76
N TRP A 74 -15.36 19.73 15.89
CA TRP A 74 -15.87 18.41 16.27
C TRP A 74 -16.85 17.86 15.26
N LEU A 75 -17.89 18.63 14.95
CA LEU A 75 -19.06 18.21 14.20
C LEU A 75 -19.70 19.40 13.49
N VAL A 76 -19.81 19.30 12.17
CA VAL A 76 -20.42 20.35 11.34
C VAL A 76 -21.46 19.75 10.42
N TYR A 77 -22.65 20.35 10.40
CA TYR A 77 -23.55 20.24 9.25
C TYR A 77 -23.04 21.20 8.18
N SER A 78 -22.25 20.71 7.21
CA SER A 78 -21.74 21.60 6.17
C SER A 78 -22.89 22.00 5.25
N GLY A 79 -22.95 23.28 4.89
CA GLY A 79 -23.74 23.75 3.75
C GLY A 79 -23.03 23.52 2.41
N GLU A 80 -21.92 22.77 2.44
CA GLU A 80 -20.85 22.81 1.45
C GLU A 80 -20.53 21.41 0.93
N GLN A 81 -19.83 21.37 -0.19
CA GLN A 81 -19.35 20.15 -0.82
C GLN A 81 -18.34 19.44 0.10
N ASN A 82 -18.55 18.14 0.33
CA ASN A 82 -17.63 17.34 1.15
C ASN A 82 -16.75 16.50 0.24
N HIS A 83 -15.44 16.76 0.23
CA HIS A 83 -14.52 15.98 -0.57
C HIS A 83 -13.99 14.81 0.25
N LEU A 84 -14.19 13.60 -0.27
CA LEU A 84 -13.63 12.38 0.30
C LEU A 84 -12.40 11.99 -0.51
N LEU A 85 -11.20 12.24 0.03
CA LEU A 85 -9.93 11.97 -0.66
C LEU A 85 -9.56 10.51 -0.43
N ASN A 86 -9.47 9.72 -1.50
CA ASN A 86 -8.95 8.37 -1.45
C ASN A 86 -7.43 8.40 -1.28
N VAL A 87 -6.97 8.18 -0.05
CA VAL A 87 -5.55 8.17 0.31
C VAL A 87 -4.88 6.82 0.09
N ASN A 88 -5.63 5.84 -0.39
CA ASN A 88 -5.16 4.47 -0.61
C ASN A 88 -5.70 3.93 -1.93
N LEU A 89 -5.23 4.54 -3.02
CA LEU A 89 -5.51 4.10 -4.36
C LEU A 89 -5.01 2.66 -4.56
N GLY A 90 -5.86 1.83 -5.13
CA GLY A 90 -5.60 0.40 -5.36
C GLY A 90 -6.25 -0.52 -4.34
N HIS A 91 -6.68 -0.01 -3.18
CA HIS A 91 -7.46 -0.82 -2.25
C HIS A 91 -8.86 -1.10 -2.83
N PHE A 92 -9.31 -2.36 -2.77
CA PHE A 92 -10.59 -2.77 -3.37
C PHE A 92 -11.77 -1.90 -2.91
N VAL A 93 -11.86 -1.63 -1.59
CA VAL A 93 -12.93 -0.82 -0.99
C VAL A 93 -13.00 0.58 -1.61
N SER A 94 -11.85 1.23 -1.78
CA SER A 94 -11.79 2.64 -2.16
C SER A 94 -11.74 2.85 -3.68
N SER A 95 -11.36 1.84 -4.46
CA SER A 95 -11.07 2.00 -5.89
C SER A 95 -11.98 1.21 -6.84
N TYR A 96 -12.54 0.06 -6.46
CA TYR A 96 -13.22 -0.81 -7.41
C TYR A 96 -14.58 -0.23 -7.86
N GLY A 97 -14.69 0.22 -9.11
CA GLY A 97 -15.93 0.75 -9.67
C GLY A 97 -16.42 2.04 -9.00
N ALA A 98 -15.66 2.59 -8.05
CA ALA A 98 -15.88 3.91 -7.45
C ALA A 98 -15.42 5.00 -8.44
N THR A 99 -15.93 4.92 -9.68
CA THR A 99 -15.59 5.84 -10.77
C THR A 99 -16.17 7.23 -10.54
N LEU A 100 -15.43 8.23 -11.04
CA LEU A 100 -15.91 9.58 -11.25
C LEU A 100 -17.17 9.57 -12.11
N LEU A 101 -18.12 10.43 -11.76
CA LEU A 101 -19.09 10.88 -12.74
C LEU A 101 -18.33 11.67 -13.82
N PRO A 102 -18.54 11.38 -15.12
CA PRO A 102 -18.01 12.22 -16.19
C PRO A 102 -18.47 13.68 -15.97
N GLY A 103 -17.51 14.58 -15.72
CA GLY A 103 -17.78 15.99 -15.46
C GLY A 103 -17.78 16.41 -13.99
N ASP A 104 -17.41 15.54 -13.04
CA ASP A 104 -17.04 15.98 -11.70
C ASP A 104 -15.75 16.83 -11.81
N PRO A 105 -15.76 18.13 -11.45
CA PRO A 105 -14.59 19.00 -11.51
C PRO A 105 -13.51 18.60 -10.49
N SER A 106 -13.73 17.52 -9.74
CA SER A 106 -12.78 16.91 -8.81
C SER A 106 -11.45 16.66 -9.51
N GLY A 107 -10.57 17.64 -9.38
CA GLY A 107 -9.16 17.47 -9.66
C GLY A 107 -8.52 16.64 -8.56
N THR A 108 -7.26 16.89 -8.36
CA THR A 108 -6.47 16.27 -7.32
C THR A 108 -6.28 17.26 -6.18
N ALA A 109 -6.46 16.82 -4.94
CA ALA A 109 -6.26 17.66 -3.77
C ALA A 109 -4.96 17.27 -3.08
N ASP A 110 -4.07 18.24 -2.86
CA ASP A 110 -2.84 18.04 -2.07
C ASP A 110 -3.20 17.42 -0.73
N TYR A 111 -2.33 16.57 -0.20
CA TYR A 111 -2.52 16.00 1.12
C TYR A 111 -1.30 16.22 1.98
N THR A 112 -1.56 16.78 3.16
CA THR A 112 -0.53 17.35 4.02
C THR A 112 -0.60 16.74 5.42
N SER A 113 -0.94 15.46 5.55
CA SER A 113 -0.98 14.81 6.86
C SER A 113 0.43 14.56 7.44
N PRO A 114 0.64 14.81 8.76
CA PRO A 114 1.87 14.45 9.45
C PRO A 114 2.02 12.93 9.66
N LEU A 115 0.97 12.13 9.46
CA LEU A 115 0.99 10.67 9.60
C LEU A 115 1.66 9.95 8.41
N GLY A 116 2.25 10.70 7.48
CA GLY A 116 2.80 10.17 6.23
C GLY A 116 1.72 9.62 5.30
N LEU A 117 2.09 9.36 4.05
CA LEU A 117 1.18 8.83 3.03
C LEU A 117 0.96 7.33 3.27
N PRO A 118 -0.29 6.84 3.42
CA PRO A 118 -0.53 5.40 3.56
C PRO A 118 -0.18 4.64 2.27
N ASN A 119 -0.35 5.29 1.12
CA ASN A 119 0.18 4.85 -0.17
C ASN A 119 0.63 6.10 -0.95
N PRO A 120 1.87 6.17 -1.49
CA PRO A 120 2.25 7.24 -2.42
C PRO A 120 1.31 7.24 -3.63
N ASN A 121 0.97 8.43 -4.14
CA ASN A 121 0.04 8.56 -5.25
C ASN A 121 0.52 7.73 -6.46
N LEU A 122 -0.25 6.70 -6.85
CA LEU A 122 0.12 5.73 -7.89
C LEU A 122 -0.29 6.18 -9.30
N ASP A 123 -0.98 7.32 -9.46
CA ASP A 123 -1.41 7.85 -10.76
C ASP A 123 -0.28 8.54 -11.55
N GLY A 124 0.88 8.75 -10.92
CA GLY A 124 2.13 9.15 -11.55
C GLY A 124 2.17 10.58 -12.07
N ASP A 125 1.24 11.44 -11.68
CA ASP A 125 1.15 12.82 -12.16
C ASP A 125 2.00 13.83 -11.37
N GLY A 126 2.75 13.36 -10.35
CA GLY A 126 3.88 14.03 -9.69
C GLY A 126 3.58 15.38 -9.01
N THR A 127 2.35 15.88 -9.12
CA THR A 127 1.95 17.25 -8.77
C THR A 127 0.48 17.39 -8.42
N ARG A 128 -0.28 16.32 -8.58
CA ARG A 128 -1.72 16.33 -8.47
C ARG A 128 -2.01 15.35 -7.33
N GLY A 129 -2.45 15.88 -6.19
CA GLY A 129 -2.74 15.06 -5.00
C GLY A 129 -3.86 14.01 -5.15
N TYR A 130 -4.48 13.63 -4.04
CA TYR A 130 -5.31 12.44 -3.99
C TYR A 130 -6.61 12.58 -4.77
N TYR A 131 -7.01 11.47 -5.39
CA TYR A 131 -8.33 11.31 -5.97
C TYR A 131 -9.39 11.64 -4.92
N HIS A 132 -10.34 12.50 -5.26
CA HIS A 132 -11.51 12.68 -4.41
C HIS A 132 -12.78 12.59 -5.24
N PHE A 133 -13.87 12.26 -4.57
CA PHE A 133 -15.20 12.54 -5.09
C PHE A 133 -15.92 13.45 -4.12
N THR A 134 -16.78 14.27 -4.69
CA THR A 134 -17.58 15.22 -3.94
C THR A 134 -18.88 14.58 -3.52
N ILE A 135 -19.22 14.66 -2.23
CA ILE A 135 -20.58 14.47 -1.76
C ILE A 135 -21.24 15.86 -1.86
N PRO A 136 -22.09 16.11 -2.87
CA PRO A 136 -22.60 17.43 -3.25
C PRO A 136 -23.73 17.93 -2.34
N ALA A 137 -23.92 17.32 -1.17
CA ALA A 137 -25.04 17.56 -0.31
C ALA A 137 -24.58 17.71 1.14
N ASN A 138 -25.23 18.64 1.84
CA ASN A 138 -25.02 18.90 3.26
C ASN A 138 -25.14 17.59 4.05
N ASP A 139 -24.09 17.16 4.73
CA ASP A 139 -24.13 16.01 5.64
C ASP A 139 -23.48 16.42 6.97
N GLU A 140 -23.73 15.64 8.02
CA GLU A 140 -23.00 15.81 9.27
C GLU A 140 -21.57 15.27 9.09
N LEU A 141 -20.59 16.12 9.34
CA LEU A 141 -19.17 15.81 9.21
C LEU A 141 -18.52 15.76 10.57
N TYR A 142 -17.79 14.68 10.82
CA TYR A 142 -16.99 14.53 12.03
C TYR A 142 -15.57 15.02 11.78
N THR A 143 -15.40 16.33 11.92
CA THR A 143 -14.08 16.98 11.81
C THR A 143 -13.19 16.67 13.01
N GLY A 144 -13.78 16.27 14.15
CA GLY A 144 -13.04 15.88 15.35
C GLY A 144 -12.65 14.41 15.44
N ASN A 145 -12.85 13.61 14.39
CA ASN A 145 -12.47 12.20 14.41
C ASN A 145 -10.97 12.02 14.65
N ARG A 146 -10.63 10.96 15.38
CA ARG A 146 -9.24 10.56 15.63
C ARG A 146 -9.13 9.05 15.69
N PHE A 147 -7.92 8.56 15.41
CA PHE A 147 -7.56 7.19 15.78
C PHE A 147 -7.30 7.11 17.29
N ASN A 148 -7.55 5.95 17.88
CA ASN A 148 -7.29 5.72 19.30
C ASN A 148 -5.78 5.72 19.58
N ASP A 149 -5.40 6.03 20.81
CA ASP A 149 -4.00 5.94 21.23
C ASP A 149 -3.47 4.51 21.08
N GLY A 150 -2.25 4.38 20.53
CA GLY A 150 -1.57 3.09 20.39
C GLY A 150 -1.97 2.25 19.18
N VAL A 151 -2.83 2.74 18.28
CA VAL A 151 -3.06 2.06 17.00
C VAL A 151 -1.77 1.99 16.17
N VAL A 152 -1.65 0.93 15.39
CA VAL A 152 -0.56 0.75 14.42
C VAL A 152 -1.16 0.84 13.02
N PHE A 153 -0.49 1.52 12.10
CA PHE A 153 -0.92 1.63 10.71
C PHE A 153 -0.25 0.55 9.85
N GLY A 154 -1.01 0.02 8.88
CA GLY A 154 -0.56 -1.04 7.98
C GLY A 154 -1.71 -1.95 7.57
N ASP A 155 -1.37 -3.06 6.92
CA ASP A 155 -2.31 -4.06 6.39
C ASP A 155 -2.38 -5.36 7.23
N GLY A 156 -1.55 -5.47 8.26
CA GLY A 156 -1.50 -6.63 9.15
C GLY A 156 -2.69 -6.74 10.11
N HIS A 157 -2.73 -7.84 10.86
CA HIS A 157 -3.74 -8.04 11.90
C HIS A 157 -3.67 -6.95 12.96
N ASN A 158 -4.84 -6.40 13.29
CA ASN A 158 -5.09 -5.31 14.21
C ASN A 158 -4.44 -3.97 13.83
N GLN A 159 -3.95 -3.84 12.60
CA GLN A 159 -3.46 -2.59 12.05
C GLN A 159 -4.57 -1.85 11.29
N ILE A 160 -4.47 -0.52 11.24
CA ILE A 160 -5.39 0.34 10.51
C ILE A 160 -4.81 0.63 9.13
N ASN A 161 -5.54 0.21 8.10
CA ASN A 161 -5.27 0.57 6.72
C ASN A 161 -6.18 1.73 6.31
N ARG A 162 -5.62 2.94 6.27
CA ARG A 162 -6.37 4.17 5.94
C ARG A 162 -6.87 4.10 4.51
N LEU A 163 -8.10 4.54 4.26
CA LEU A 163 -8.70 4.60 2.92
C LEU A 163 -9.02 6.02 2.49
N PHE A 164 -9.61 6.81 3.39
CA PHE A 164 -10.14 8.11 3.05
C PHE A 164 -9.75 9.19 4.06
N ALA A 165 -9.42 10.35 3.51
CA ALA A 165 -9.27 11.61 4.23
C ALA A 165 -10.29 12.64 3.72
N ASN A 166 -10.20 13.86 4.23
CA ASN A 166 -10.86 15.04 3.66
C ASN A 166 -9.83 16.17 3.46
N ASP A 167 -10.20 17.19 2.70
CA ASP A 167 -9.36 18.36 2.44
C ASP A 167 -9.73 19.56 3.33
N ARG A 168 -10.71 19.39 4.21
CA ARG A 168 -11.17 20.46 5.07
C ARG A 168 -10.13 20.75 6.16
N PHE A 169 -9.53 21.93 6.10
CA PHE A 169 -8.69 22.45 7.17
C PHE A 169 -9.55 23.16 8.23
N VAL A 170 -9.46 22.74 9.50
CA VAL A 170 -10.04 23.48 10.63
C VAL A 170 -8.93 23.92 11.58
N GLY A 171 -8.67 25.22 11.63
CA GLY A 171 -7.65 25.80 12.52
C GLY A 171 -7.99 25.57 14.00
N GLY A 172 -6.99 25.18 14.80
CA GLY A 172 -7.17 24.94 16.24
C GLY A 172 -7.82 23.60 16.60
N SER A 173 -7.86 22.64 15.67
CA SER A 173 -8.38 21.29 15.94
C SER A 173 -7.69 20.66 17.17
N PRO A 174 -8.44 19.98 18.05
CA PRO A 174 -7.90 19.26 19.21
C PRO A 174 -7.10 18.00 18.81
N ASN A 175 -7.10 17.61 17.54
CA ASN A 175 -6.29 16.52 17.01
C ASN A 175 -4.95 17.07 16.49
N PRO A 176 -3.78 16.74 17.10
CA PRO A 176 -2.48 17.28 16.72
C PRO A 176 -1.97 16.85 15.33
N ASN A 177 -2.69 15.98 14.60
CA ASN A 177 -2.32 15.49 13.27
C ASN A 177 -2.86 16.37 12.10
N ASN A 178 -3.05 17.66 12.34
CA ASN A 178 -3.95 18.51 11.56
C ASN A 178 -3.36 19.10 10.26
N GLY A 179 -3.11 18.23 9.28
CA GLY A 179 -2.99 18.65 7.88
C GLY A 179 -4.24 18.34 7.08
N GLN A 180 -4.76 17.12 7.22
CA GLN A 180 -5.96 16.57 6.59
C GLN A 180 -6.53 15.43 7.45
N TYR A 181 -7.85 15.24 7.50
CA TYR A 181 -8.47 14.30 8.44
C TYR A 181 -8.46 12.87 7.91
N ASP A 182 -7.35 12.15 8.11
CA ASP A 182 -7.14 10.77 7.66
C ASP A 182 -8.08 9.71 8.26
N ALA A 183 -8.95 10.12 9.18
CA ALA A 183 -9.90 9.28 9.91
C ALA A 183 -11.33 9.38 9.31
N TRP A 184 -11.44 9.40 7.98
CA TRP A 184 -12.73 9.48 7.27
C TRP A 184 -13.12 8.16 6.59
N GLY A 185 -12.19 7.24 6.48
CA GLY A 185 -12.49 5.84 6.26
C GLY A 185 -11.24 4.98 6.35
N TRP A 186 -11.39 3.75 6.82
CA TRP A 186 -10.30 2.80 6.96
C TRP A 186 -10.82 1.36 6.97
N THR A 187 -9.90 0.41 6.77
CA THR A 187 -10.14 -1.00 7.05
C THR A 187 -9.22 -1.50 8.16
N LYS A 188 -9.61 -2.60 8.79
CA LYS A 188 -8.79 -3.32 9.77
C LYS A 188 -9.08 -4.81 9.68
N LEU A 189 -8.03 -5.62 9.59
CA LEU A 189 -8.12 -7.04 9.88
C LEU A 189 -8.11 -7.20 11.40
N TYR A 190 -9.02 -7.99 11.97
CA TYR A 190 -9.14 -8.12 13.42
C TYR A 190 -8.94 -9.57 13.86
N ASN A 191 -8.07 -9.78 14.85
CA ASN A 191 -7.75 -11.11 15.37
C ASN A 191 -7.34 -11.04 16.84
N THR A 192 -7.88 -11.92 17.69
CA THR A 192 -7.61 -11.98 19.14
C THR A 192 -6.59 -13.06 19.54
N GLY A 193 -5.82 -13.58 18.58
CA GLY A 193 -4.83 -14.66 18.76
C GLY A 193 -5.29 -16.04 18.28
N GLY A 194 -6.39 -16.11 17.53
CA GLY A 194 -6.94 -17.35 16.95
C GLY A 194 -6.63 -17.53 15.46
N ASN A 195 -7.19 -18.58 14.85
CA ASN A 195 -7.06 -18.87 13.42
C ASN A 195 -8.11 -18.12 12.56
N THR A 196 -8.97 -17.34 13.18
CA THR A 196 -10.01 -16.56 12.51
C THR A 196 -9.59 -15.10 12.40
N THR A 197 -9.89 -14.49 11.26
CA THR A 197 -9.64 -13.07 11.03
C THR A 197 -10.93 -12.41 10.61
N GLY A 198 -11.44 -11.53 11.46
CA GLY A 198 -12.55 -10.64 11.15
C GLY A 198 -12.09 -9.48 10.27
N ARG A 199 -13.05 -8.82 9.64
CA ARG A 199 -12.80 -7.71 8.74
C ARG A 199 -13.68 -6.53 9.10
N ILE A 200 -13.06 -5.39 9.31
CA ILE A 200 -13.73 -4.17 9.73
C ILE A 200 -13.52 -3.12 8.65
N VAL A 201 -14.60 -2.45 8.26
CA VAL A 201 -14.58 -1.25 7.43
C VAL A 201 -15.29 -0.16 8.22
N TYR A 202 -14.72 1.04 8.24
CA TYR A 202 -15.41 2.23 8.71
C TYR A 202 -15.41 3.30 7.62
N LEU A 203 -16.55 3.99 7.47
CA LEU A 203 -16.72 5.10 6.55
C LEU A 203 -17.48 6.23 7.26
N GLN A 204 -16.96 7.47 7.20
CA GLN A 204 -17.53 8.59 7.95
C GLN A 204 -18.83 9.14 7.35
N PRO A 205 -18.96 9.42 6.05
CA PRO A 205 -20.21 10.02 5.54
C PRO A 205 -21.41 9.09 5.71
N GLY A 206 -22.61 9.62 5.96
CA GLY A 206 -23.79 8.76 6.08
C GLY A 206 -24.84 9.19 7.10
N GLU A 207 -24.85 10.44 7.55
CA GLU A 207 -25.91 10.95 8.43
C GLU A 207 -27.28 10.85 7.75
N THR A 208 -27.34 11.14 6.45
CA THR A 208 -28.60 11.11 5.70
C THR A 208 -28.55 10.21 4.46
N ALA A 209 -29.51 9.30 4.38
CA ALA A 209 -29.63 8.33 3.28
C ALA A 209 -29.83 9.01 1.91
N ASP A 210 -30.72 10.01 1.85
CA ASP A 210 -31.05 10.71 0.61
C ASP A 210 -29.90 11.56 0.05
N ARG A 211 -28.79 11.70 0.78
CA ARG A 211 -27.66 12.56 0.43
C ARG A 211 -26.40 11.74 0.18
N SER A 212 -25.75 11.28 1.26
CA SER A 212 -24.48 10.56 1.17
C SER A 212 -24.66 9.19 0.50
N LEU A 213 -25.71 8.44 0.86
CA LEU A 213 -25.97 7.12 0.27
C LEU A 213 -26.55 7.20 -1.16
N ALA A 214 -27.10 8.35 -1.55
CA ALA A 214 -27.59 8.58 -2.90
C ALA A 214 -26.45 8.85 -3.91
N GLN A 215 -25.23 9.16 -3.44
CA GLN A 215 -24.09 9.37 -4.33
C GLN A 215 -23.60 8.06 -4.93
N PRO A 216 -23.61 7.88 -6.27
CA PRO A 216 -23.26 6.61 -6.89
C PRO A 216 -21.87 6.11 -6.53
N ALA A 217 -20.87 7.00 -6.51
CA ALA A 217 -19.50 6.65 -6.14
C ALA A 217 -19.41 6.18 -4.69
N TYR A 218 -20.02 6.91 -3.75
CA TYR A 218 -20.02 6.54 -2.34
C TYR A 218 -20.82 5.27 -2.05
N ALA A 219 -21.97 5.11 -2.69
CA ALA A 219 -22.76 3.88 -2.64
C ALA A 219 -21.94 2.67 -3.13
N GLN A 220 -21.10 2.86 -4.16
CA GLN A 220 -20.19 1.82 -4.61
C GLN A 220 -19.10 1.51 -3.58
N VAL A 221 -18.51 2.52 -2.93
CA VAL A 221 -17.56 2.33 -1.83
C VAL A 221 -18.18 1.51 -0.69
N ILE A 222 -19.43 1.80 -0.30
CA ILE A 222 -20.14 1.01 0.72
C ILE A 222 -20.33 -0.44 0.27
N LYS A 223 -20.77 -0.67 -0.99
CA LYS A 223 -20.90 -2.02 -1.55
C LYS A 223 -19.57 -2.76 -1.52
N ASN A 224 -18.48 -2.11 -1.92
CA ASN A 224 -17.14 -2.69 -1.86
C ASN A 224 -16.74 -2.99 -0.42
N GLY A 225 -17.09 -2.14 0.54
CA GLY A 225 -16.86 -2.37 1.97
C GLY A 225 -17.57 -3.63 2.46
N VAL A 226 -18.85 -3.81 2.10
CA VAL A 226 -19.62 -5.02 2.44
C VAL A 226 -19.01 -6.26 1.79
N ILE A 227 -18.70 -6.21 0.49
CA ILE A 227 -18.05 -7.34 -0.20
C ILE A 227 -16.69 -7.64 0.42
N TRP A 228 -15.88 -6.62 0.71
CA TRP A 228 -14.56 -6.82 1.29
C TRP A 228 -14.64 -7.47 2.68
N ALA A 229 -15.62 -7.05 3.47
CA ALA A 229 -15.86 -7.56 4.81
C ALA A 229 -16.44 -8.98 4.82
N SER A 230 -17.17 -9.40 3.77
CA SER A 230 -17.82 -10.72 3.69
C SER A 230 -16.86 -11.87 3.39
N LEU A 231 -15.62 -11.59 3.03
CA LEU A 231 -14.70 -12.61 2.48
C LEU A 231 -14.05 -13.52 3.54
N GLY A 232 -14.47 -13.45 4.79
CA GLY A 232 -14.13 -14.40 5.87
C GLY A 232 -12.75 -15.05 5.76
N GLY A 233 -11.68 -14.33 6.14
CA GLY A 233 -10.31 -14.86 6.16
C GLY A 233 -9.68 -15.25 4.81
N GLU A 234 -10.43 -15.35 3.71
CA GLU A 234 -9.89 -15.68 2.39
C GLU A 234 -9.29 -14.44 1.71
N GLU A 235 -8.04 -14.53 1.24
CA GLU A 235 -7.46 -13.53 0.35
C GLU A 235 -8.21 -13.55 -0.99
N VAL A 236 -8.76 -12.40 -1.39
CA VAL A 236 -9.36 -12.30 -2.72
C VAL A 236 -8.30 -12.08 -3.77
N VAL A 237 -8.03 -13.15 -4.52
CA VAL A 237 -7.41 -13.05 -5.83
C VAL A 237 -8.51 -12.64 -6.82
N ILE A 238 -8.60 -11.35 -7.14
CA ILE A 238 -9.53 -10.87 -8.17
C ILE A 238 -9.04 -11.39 -9.52
N THR A 239 -9.58 -12.53 -9.96
CA THR A 239 -9.39 -13.02 -11.32
C THR A 239 -10.53 -12.46 -12.16
N PRO A 240 -10.30 -11.55 -13.12
CA PRO A 240 -11.38 -10.93 -13.88
C PRO A 240 -12.16 -12.00 -14.65
N THR A 241 -13.44 -12.19 -14.31
CA THR A 241 -14.33 -13.11 -15.02
C THR A 241 -14.89 -12.38 -16.26
N PRO A 242 -14.60 -12.83 -17.48
CA PRO A 242 -15.10 -12.16 -18.68
C PRO A 242 -16.61 -12.40 -18.83
N THR A 243 -17.41 -11.35 -18.63
CA THR A 243 -18.84 -11.35 -18.98
C THR A 243 -19.00 -10.80 -20.39
N ALA A 244 -19.67 -11.55 -21.26
CA ALA A 244 -19.86 -11.18 -22.67
C ALA A 244 -20.69 -9.89 -22.79
N SER A 245 -20.05 -8.86 -23.34
CA SER A 245 -20.65 -7.57 -23.74
C SER A 245 -20.40 -7.37 -25.25
N PRO A 246 -21.24 -6.62 -25.98
CA PRO A 246 -21.22 -6.59 -27.45
C PRO A 246 -19.85 -6.18 -27.99
N THR A 247 -19.43 -6.88 -29.04
CA THR A 247 -18.09 -6.78 -29.65
C THR A 247 -17.84 -5.38 -30.21
N ALA A 248 -17.28 -4.50 -29.37
CA ALA A 248 -16.37 -3.48 -29.84
C ALA A 248 -15.01 -4.16 -30.08
N THR A 249 -14.42 -3.92 -31.24
CA THR A 249 -13.09 -4.40 -31.58
C THR A 249 -12.08 -3.63 -30.74
N TYR A 250 -11.89 -4.04 -29.49
CA TYR A 250 -10.80 -3.55 -28.66
C TYR A 250 -9.52 -4.22 -29.14
N THR A 251 -8.61 -3.43 -29.70
CA THR A 251 -7.21 -3.84 -29.79
C THR A 251 -6.72 -3.99 -28.35
N PRO A 252 -6.37 -5.20 -27.87
CA PRO A 252 -5.97 -5.39 -26.50
C PRO A 252 -4.76 -4.50 -26.19
N THR A 253 -4.83 -3.76 -25.08
CA THR A 253 -3.69 -2.98 -24.59
C THR A 253 -2.53 -3.95 -24.36
N PRO A 254 -1.33 -3.66 -24.90
CA PRO A 254 -0.15 -4.48 -24.67
C PRO A 254 0.08 -4.67 -23.17
N VAL A 255 0.24 -5.93 -22.76
CA VAL A 255 0.63 -6.25 -21.37
C VAL A 255 2.09 -5.87 -21.20
N PHE A 256 2.39 -5.09 -20.17
CA PHE A 256 3.76 -4.77 -19.81
C PHE A 256 4.52 -6.04 -19.41
N SER A 257 5.70 -6.22 -19.99
CA SER A 257 6.68 -7.20 -19.54
C SER A 257 8.07 -6.59 -19.66
N ALA A 258 8.87 -6.71 -18.61
CA ALA A 258 10.25 -6.29 -18.62
C ALA A 258 11.13 -7.31 -17.89
N THR A 259 12.41 -7.36 -18.26
CA THR A 259 13.41 -8.20 -17.63
C THR A 259 14.69 -7.39 -17.48
N LEU A 260 15.19 -7.28 -16.25
CA LEU A 260 16.47 -6.65 -15.95
C LEU A 260 17.52 -7.73 -15.73
N SER A 261 18.50 -7.80 -16.62
CA SER A 261 19.63 -8.73 -16.54
C SER A 261 20.82 -8.05 -15.89
N VAL A 262 21.47 -8.73 -14.94
CA VAL A 262 22.67 -8.24 -14.23
C VAL A 262 23.79 -9.26 -14.41
N VAL A 263 24.80 -8.91 -15.19
CA VAL A 263 25.84 -9.86 -15.63
C VAL A 263 27.22 -9.33 -15.28
N PRO A 264 27.90 -9.92 -14.28
CA PRO A 264 29.32 -9.69 -14.02
C PRO A 264 30.17 -10.24 -15.17
N SER A 265 31.27 -9.57 -15.50
CA SER A 265 32.22 -9.99 -16.54
C SER A 265 32.95 -11.28 -16.19
N GLN A 266 33.05 -11.59 -14.90
CA GLN A 266 33.71 -12.77 -14.34
C GLN A 266 33.08 -13.18 -13.02
N THR A 267 33.14 -14.48 -12.70
CA THR A 267 32.63 -15.06 -11.45
C THR A 267 33.72 -15.23 -10.39
N GLU A 268 34.98 -14.92 -10.72
CA GLU A 268 36.12 -14.94 -9.80
C GLU A 268 36.99 -13.69 -10.06
N VAL A 269 37.37 -12.96 -9.01
CA VAL A 269 38.11 -11.69 -9.08
C VAL A 269 39.18 -11.68 -8.00
N LEU A 270 40.41 -11.23 -8.31
CA LEU A 270 41.42 -11.05 -7.28
C LEU A 270 41.22 -9.75 -6.50
N VAL A 271 41.58 -9.74 -5.21
CA VAL A 271 41.65 -8.48 -4.44
C VAL A 271 42.55 -7.49 -5.18
N GLY A 272 42.04 -6.28 -5.43
CA GLY A 272 42.70 -5.23 -6.20
C GLY A 272 42.32 -5.20 -7.69
N GLU A 273 41.72 -6.25 -8.24
CA GLU A 273 41.21 -6.27 -9.61
C GLU A 273 39.81 -5.67 -9.74
N THR A 274 39.42 -5.40 -10.98
CA THR A 274 38.11 -4.86 -11.34
C THR A 274 37.19 -5.92 -11.92
N VAL A 275 35.89 -5.80 -11.63
CA VAL A 275 34.82 -6.51 -12.32
C VAL A 275 33.88 -5.50 -12.97
N ASP A 276 33.51 -5.76 -14.22
CA ASP A 276 32.46 -5.01 -14.90
C ASP A 276 31.13 -5.73 -14.70
N VAL A 277 30.10 -5.00 -14.27
CA VAL A 277 28.74 -5.50 -14.09
C VAL A 277 27.84 -4.80 -15.09
N VAL A 278 27.43 -5.54 -16.12
CA VAL A 278 26.55 -5.04 -17.17
C VAL A 278 25.10 -5.23 -16.75
N VAL A 279 24.36 -4.13 -16.70
CA VAL A 279 22.92 -4.10 -16.44
C VAL A 279 22.20 -3.81 -17.74
N SER A 280 21.30 -4.72 -18.15
CA SER A 280 20.55 -4.62 -19.40
C SER A 280 19.06 -4.78 -19.16
N LEU A 281 18.26 -3.81 -19.59
CA LEU A 281 16.81 -3.87 -19.50
C LEU A 281 16.22 -4.27 -20.85
N GLN A 282 15.40 -5.32 -20.87
CA GLN A 282 14.56 -5.66 -22.03
C GLN A 282 13.12 -5.36 -21.67
N VAL A 283 12.44 -4.58 -22.51
CA VAL A 283 11.01 -4.26 -22.36
C VAL A 283 10.27 -4.77 -23.59
N ASN A 284 9.02 -5.17 -23.41
CA ASN A 284 8.12 -5.47 -24.52
C ASN A 284 8.22 -4.36 -25.60
N PRO A 285 8.50 -4.69 -26.88
CA PRO A 285 8.68 -3.70 -27.93
C PRO A 285 7.43 -2.82 -28.18
N ALA A 286 6.26 -3.24 -27.70
CA ALA A 286 5.03 -2.44 -27.75
C ALA A 286 4.97 -1.35 -26.66
N CYS A 287 5.93 -1.30 -25.74
CA CYS A 287 5.98 -0.35 -24.63
C CYS A 287 7.26 0.52 -24.68
N GLN A 288 7.18 1.70 -24.10
CA GLN A 288 8.31 2.60 -23.86
C GLN A 288 8.69 2.56 -22.37
N TYR A 289 10.00 2.59 -22.09
CA TYR A 289 10.54 2.66 -20.72
C TYR A 289 11.87 3.45 -20.69
N PRO A 290 11.84 4.80 -20.74
CA PRO A 290 12.98 5.62 -20.36
C PRO A 290 13.41 5.35 -18.91
N VAL A 291 14.65 4.92 -18.74
CA VAL A 291 15.26 4.74 -17.41
C VAL A 291 15.72 6.09 -16.88
N LEU A 292 15.14 6.55 -15.78
CA LEU A 292 15.52 7.79 -15.13
C LEU A 292 16.55 7.61 -14.02
N GLU A 293 16.54 6.45 -13.38
CA GLU A 293 17.54 6.08 -12.40
C GLU A 293 17.85 4.59 -12.50
N LEU A 294 19.14 4.26 -12.32
CA LEU A 294 19.61 2.90 -12.16
C LEU A 294 20.44 2.81 -10.89
N GLN A 295 20.11 1.84 -10.05
CA GLN A 295 20.87 1.49 -8.86
C GLN A 295 21.43 0.08 -8.98
N LEU A 296 22.67 -0.14 -8.54
CA LEU A 296 23.29 -1.45 -8.38
C LEU A 296 23.74 -1.61 -6.93
N ALA A 297 23.04 -2.41 -6.13
CA ALA A 297 23.46 -2.77 -4.78
C ALA A 297 24.30 -4.06 -4.80
N GLN A 298 25.22 -4.18 -3.84
CA GLN A 298 25.98 -5.41 -3.59
C GLN A 298 25.52 -6.05 -2.29
N THR A 299 25.42 -7.38 -2.26
CA THR A 299 25.07 -8.18 -1.09
C THR A 299 26.19 -9.19 -0.85
N SER A 300 26.73 -9.19 0.37
CA SER A 300 27.89 -9.99 0.76
C SER A 300 27.54 -10.97 1.86
N SER A 301 27.98 -12.22 1.75
CA SER A 301 27.81 -13.24 2.79
C SER A 301 28.91 -13.21 3.85
N ASP A 302 30.10 -12.72 3.51
CA ASP A 302 31.33 -12.91 4.31
C ASP A 302 32.12 -11.61 4.55
N GLY A 303 31.50 -10.45 4.36
CA GLY A 303 32.18 -9.14 4.50
C GLY A 303 33.05 -8.75 3.31
N ALA A 304 32.96 -9.49 2.20
CA ALA A 304 33.48 -9.10 0.89
C ALA A 304 32.88 -7.76 0.45
N THR A 305 33.70 -6.87 -0.08
CA THR A 305 33.30 -5.53 -0.53
C THR A 305 34.01 -5.19 -1.83
N LEU A 306 33.27 -4.61 -2.77
CA LEU A 306 33.84 -3.92 -3.92
C LEU A 306 33.56 -2.41 -3.81
N ALA A 307 34.51 -1.59 -4.24
CA ALA A 307 34.31 -0.16 -4.40
C ALA A 307 33.75 0.16 -5.79
N TYR A 308 32.76 1.05 -5.88
CA TYR A 308 32.29 1.59 -7.15
C TYR A 308 33.35 2.52 -7.74
N THR A 309 33.88 2.19 -8.91
CA THR A 309 34.93 2.96 -9.57
C THR A 309 34.35 3.80 -10.71
N VAL A 310 33.52 3.19 -11.56
CA VAL A 310 32.78 3.90 -12.62
C VAL A 310 31.36 3.35 -12.70
N PRO A 311 30.33 4.14 -12.40
CA PRO A 311 30.34 5.39 -11.63
C PRO A 311 30.98 5.21 -10.24
N SER A 312 31.31 6.32 -9.55
CA SER A 312 31.83 6.28 -8.17
C SER A 312 30.75 6.05 -7.09
N THR A 313 29.49 5.93 -7.51
CA THR A 313 28.31 5.72 -6.68
C THR A 313 27.55 4.50 -7.17
N ASN A 314 26.72 3.91 -6.31
CA ASN A 314 25.85 2.81 -6.71
C ASN A 314 24.65 3.25 -7.56
N THR A 315 24.36 4.55 -7.63
CA THR A 315 23.22 5.12 -8.36
C THR A 315 23.69 6.00 -9.52
N VAL A 316 22.96 5.95 -10.64
CA VAL A 316 23.13 6.78 -11.84
C VAL A 316 21.78 7.38 -12.23
N GLY A 317 21.74 8.70 -12.47
CA GLY A 317 20.53 9.41 -12.90
C GLY A 317 20.43 9.60 -14.42
N ALA A 318 19.32 10.16 -14.86
CA ALA A 318 18.97 10.33 -16.27
C ALA A 318 19.95 11.24 -17.05
N PRO A 319 20.22 10.95 -18.33
CA PRO A 319 19.77 9.78 -19.09
C PRO A 319 20.64 8.54 -18.79
N VAL A 320 20.01 7.42 -18.44
CA VAL A 320 20.71 6.14 -18.29
C VAL A 320 20.72 5.42 -19.63
N THR A 321 21.91 5.12 -20.16
CA THR A 321 22.04 4.30 -21.36
C THR A 321 21.68 2.85 -21.07
N ASN A 322 21.08 2.15 -22.03
CA ASN A 322 20.77 0.73 -21.90
C ASN A 322 21.42 -0.04 -23.06
N PRO A 323 22.40 -0.93 -22.80
CA PRO A 323 22.88 -1.35 -21.48
C PRO A 323 23.73 -0.28 -20.76
N PHE A 324 23.89 -0.45 -19.44
CA PHE A 324 24.79 0.35 -18.59
C PHE A 324 25.80 -0.57 -17.91
N THR A 325 27.05 -0.12 -17.73
CA THR A 325 28.11 -0.90 -17.08
C THR A 325 28.61 -0.19 -15.84
N TYR A 326 28.63 -0.91 -14.71
CA TYR A 326 29.37 -0.52 -13.52
C TYR A 326 30.73 -1.21 -13.51
N THR A 327 31.81 -0.49 -13.24
CA THR A 327 33.12 -1.05 -12.94
C THR A 327 33.37 -0.92 -11.45
N LEU A 328 33.64 -2.04 -10.78
CA LEU A 328 33.92 -2.09 -9.35
C LEU A 328 35.29 -2.73 -9.07
N THR A 329 36.00 -2.26 -8.04
CA THR A 329 37.30 -2.81 -7.61
C THR A 329 37.13 -3.64 -6.34
N ALA A 330 37.60 -4.89 -6.37
CA ALA A 330 37.56 -5.80 -5.22
C ALA A 330 38.49 -5.34 -4.09
N LEU A 331 37.97 -5.19 -2.86
CA LEU A 331 38.74 -4.72 -1.70
C LEU A 331 39.04 -5.82 -0.69
N THR A 332 38.10 -6.74 -0.49
CA THR A 332 38.18 -7.82 0.51
C THR A 332 37.68 -9.13 -0.08
N THR A 333 38.25 -10.26 0.36
CA THR A 333 37.87 -11.61 -0.07
C THR A 333 36.47 -12.00 0.39
N GLY A 334 35.87 -12.98 -0.30
CA GLY A 334 34.59 -13.59 0.04
C GLY A 334 33.64 -13.63 -1.17
N THR A 335 32.33 -13.70 -0.94
CA THR A 335 31.35 -13.84 -2.03
C THR A 335 30.38 -12.67 -2.08
N VAL A 336 30.18 -12.11 -3.28
CA VAL A 336 29.28 -10.98 -3.53
C VAL A 336 28.28 -11.32 -4.63
N SER A 337 27.03 -10.89 -4.47
CA SER A 337 26.02 -10.85 -5.54
C SER A 337 25.53 -9.42 -5.73
N PHE A 338 25.05 -9.11 -6.93
CA PHE A 338 24.56 -7.78 -7.27
C PHE A 338 23.05 -7.79 -7.49
N ASN A 339 22.38 -6.75 -6.98
CA ASN A 339 20.96 -6.51 -7.18
C ASN A 339 20.80 -5.15 -7.87
N ALA A 340 20.25 -5.15 -9.07
CA ALA A 340 19.98 -3.93 -9.80
C ALA A 340 18.49 -3.57 -9.72
N GLN A 341 18.21 -2.27 -9.67
CA GLN A 341 16.87 -1.70 -9.74
C GLN A 341 16.87 -0.52 -10.71
N THR A 342 15.94 -0.52 -11.65
CA THR A 342 15.65 0.66 -12.47
C THR A 342 14.42 1.38 -11.93
N TYR A 343 14.40 2.69 -12.09
CA TYR A 343 13.22 3.54 -11.94
C TYR A 343 13.00 4.29 -13.25
N GLY A 344 11.80 4.19 -13.82
CA GLY A 344 11.49 4.79 -15.12
C GLY A 344 9.99 4.97 -15.34
N GLU A 345 9.66 5.65 -16.44
CA GLU A 345 8.28 5.86 -16.88
C GLU A 345 7.90 4.80 -17.91
N LEU A 346 6.90 3.98 -17.62
CA LEU A 346 6.35 2.98 -18.52
C LEU A 346 5.18 3.54 -19.32
N ASN A 347 5.17 3.33 -20.63
CA ASN A 347 4.00 3.59 -21.47
C ASN A 347 3.75 2.46 -22.48
N CYS A 348 2.64 1.74 -22.32
CA CYS A 348 2.16 0.69 -23.23
C CYS A 348 0.91 1.11 -24.03
N GLY A 349 0.72 2.41 -24.30
CA GLY A 349 -0.41 2.95 -25.05
C GLY A 349 -1.61 3.40 -24.21
N SER A 350 -1.57 3.24 -22.89
CA SER A 350 -2.63 3.67 -21.95
C SER A 350 -2.25 4.87 -21.08
N GLY A 351 -1.07 5.47 -21.30
CA GLY A 351 -0.52 6.54 -20.47
C GLY A 351 0.86 6.19 -19.90
N TRP A 352 1.50 7.17 -19.28
CA TRP A 352 2.78 7.01 -18.59
C TRP A 352 2.55 6.65 -17.11
N VAL A 353 3.24 5.64 -16.60
CA VAL A 353 3.17 5.18 -15.20
C VAL A 353 4.57 4.92 -14.68
N TRP A 354 4.89 5.35 -13.46
CA TRP A 354 6.18 5.02 -12.84
C TRP A 354 6.27 3.54 -12.53
N THR A 355 7.41 2.92 -12.81
CA THR A 355 7.61 1.50 -12.57
C THR A 355 9.04 1.24 -12.13
N TYR A 356 9.19 0.17 -11.34
CA TYR A 356 10.48 -0.39 -10.99
C TYR A 356 10.65 -1.75 -11.66
N VAL A 357 11.83 -2.03 -12.18
CA VAL A 357 12.22 -3.37 -12.64
C VAL A 357 13.48 -3.77 -11.90
N ASN A 358 13.47 -4.96 -11.32
CA ASN A 358 14.57 -5.49 -10.51
C ASN A 358 15.21 -6.70 -11.20
N GLY A 359 16.49 -6.92 -10.91
CA GLY A 359 17.25 -8.08 -11.39
C GLY A 359 18.40 -8.40 -10.45
N SER A 360 18.86 -9.63 -10.47
CA SER A 360 19.98 -10.10 -9.63
C SER A 360 21.00 -10.84 -10.46
N SER A 361 22.27 -10.77 -10.05
CA SER A 361 23.36 -11.51 -10.68
C SER A 361 23.55 -12.89 -10.07
N THR A 362 24.33 -13.73 -10.75
CA THR A 362 25.06 -14.81 -10.09
C THR A 362 26.12 -14.25 -9.13
N ALA A 363 26.58 -15.08 -8.19
CA ALA A 363 27.63 -14.70 -7.27
C ALA A 363 29.00 -14.54 -7.97
N VAL A 364 29.82 -13.63 -7.43
CA VAL A 364 31.22 -13.41 -7.76
C VAL A 364 32.07 -13.71 -6.53
N HIS A 365 33.08 -14.55 -6.70
CA HIS A 365 34.02 -14.93 -5.66
C HIS A 365 35.25 -14.02 -5.73
N ILE A 366 35.54 -13.32 -4.63
CA ILE A 366 36.73 -12.50 -4.49
C ILE A 366 37.77 -13.33 -3.74
N VAL A 367 38.89 -13.60 -4.41
CA VAL A 367 39.99 -14.42 -3.86
C VAL A 367 41.27 -13.58 -3.74
N ASP A 368 42.21 -14.03 -2.92
CA ASP A 368 43.49 -13.36 -2.74
C ASP A 368 44.59 -14.30 -3.24
N GLU A 369 45.35 -13.85 -4.25
CA GLU A 369 46.47 -14.60 -4.83
C GLU A 369 47.60 -14.83 -3.82
N THR A 370 47.69 -14.02 -2.75
CA THR A 370 48.67 -14.25 -1.68
C THR A 370 48.28 -15.40 -0.76
N ILE A 371 47.05 -15.91 -0.88
CA ILE A 371 46.55 -17.13 -0.26
C ILE A 371 46.34 -18.20 -1.33
N VAL A 372 47.33 -18.44 -2.19
CA VAL A 372 47.47 -19.79 -2.75
C VAL A 372 47.95 -20.67 -1.60
N PRO A 373 47.15 -21.60 -1.05
CA PRO A 373 47.73 -22.67 -0.27
C PRO A 373 48.69 -23.38 -1.20
N THR A 374 49.98 -23.24 -0.98
CA THR A 374 51.04 -24.07 -1.56
C THR A 374 50.95 -25.50 -1.00
N ASN A 375 49.75 -26.06 -0.91
CA ASN A 375 49.53 -27.48 -0.78
C ASN A 375 49.67 -28.11 -2.17
N HIS A 376 50.89 -28.03 -2.71
CA HIS A 376 51.35 -29.08 -3.60
C HIS A 376 51.32 -30.38 -2.79
N LEU A 377 50.30 -31.20 -3.00
CA LEU A 377 50.34 -32.59 -2.56
C LEU A 377 51.36 -33.32 -3.43
N TYR A 378 52.63 -33.33 -3.02
CA TYR A 378 53.62 -34.26 -3.57
C TYR A 378 53.23 -35.66 -3.11
N LEU A 379 52.45 -36.38 -3.91
CA LEU A 379 52.28 -37.81 -3.73
C LEU A 379 53.65 -38.48 -3.95
N PRO A 380 54.17 -39.27 -2.98
CA PRO A 380 55.36 -40.05 -3.25
C PRO A 380 55.04 -41.04 -4.38
N LEU A 381 55.76 -40.88 -5.50
CA LEU A 381 55.87 -41.92 -6.53
C LEU A 381 56.45 -43.17 -5.85
N VAL A 382 55.58 -44.12 -5.51
CA VAL A 382 55.99 -45.48 -5.19
C VAL A 382 56.53 -46.08 -6.49
N ARG A 383 57.86 -46.17 -6.61
CA ARG A 383 58.49 -47.10 -7.55
C ARG A 383 58.01 -48.50 -7.21
N ARG A 384 57.33 -49.17 -8.15
CA ARG A 384 57.35 -50.63 -8.19
C ARG A 384 58.67 -51.03 -8.84
N ASP A 385 59.55 -51.61 -8.04
CA ASP A 385 60.61 -52.46 -8.56
C ASP A 385 59.95 -53.81 -8.90
N GLU A 386 59.69 -54.06 -10.18
CA GLU A 386 59.75 -55.38 -10.83
C GLU A 386 60.23 -55.22 -12.28
#